data_AF-A0A7C6U008-F1
#
_entry.id   AF-A0A7C6U008-F1
#
_cell.length_a   1.000
_cell.length_b   1.000
_cell.length_c   1.000
_cell.angle_alpha   90.00
_cell.angle_beta   90.00
_cell.angle_gamma   90.00
#
_symmetry.space_group_name_H-M   'P 1'
#
loop_
_entity.id
_entity.type
_entity.pdbx_description
1 polymer ?
#
loop_
_entity_poly.entity_id
_entity_poly.type
_entity_poly.pdbx_seq_one_letter_code
_entity_poly.pdbx_strand_id
1 'polypeptide(L)'
;ILGQHLPKDIYVSIGSNDLVLLEATIDEAFYGVVQVFKTLKQRYPQAKINYLSTTPVIHQTHKLYKKIYIGGRTNGQLKSLNFKVMNYANEHDINYIHQFDSLLDEKGYLNSKLTADGIHLNSKGYEIYAENIKKQFK
;
A
#
# COMPACT_ATOMS: atom_id res chain seq x y z
N ILE A 1 -7.19 -20.82 9.02
CA ILE A 1 -6.52 -20.21 7.85
C ILE A 1 -5.08 -19.74 8.13
N LEU A 2 -4.59 -19.65 9.39
CA LEU A 2 -3.16 -19.40 9.63
C LEU A 2 -2.55 -20.53 10.49
N GLY A 3 -1.62 -21.30 9.90
CA GLY A 3 -1.01 -22.50 10.48
C GLY A 3 0.02 -22.23 11.60
N GLN A 4 0.78 -23.25 12.00
CA GLN A 4 1.82 -23.21 13.05
C GLN A 4 3.15 -22.57 12.62
N HIS A 5 3.16 -21.78 11.55
CA HIS A 5 4.39 -21.18 11.05
C HIS A 5 4.81 -19.97 11.89
N LEU A 6 6.11 -19.86 12.16
CA LEU A 6 6.73 -18.73 12.83
C LEU A 6 7.52 -17.91 11.77
N PRO A 7 6.88 -16.93 11.11
CA PRO A 7 7.56 -16.12 10.10
C PRO A 7 8.62 -15.22 10.76
N LYS A 8 9.74 -15.00 10.06
CA LYS A 8 10.74 -14.00 10.45
C LYS A 8 10.35 -12.60 9.97
N ASP A 9 9.80 -12.50 8.77
CA ASP A 9 9.35 -11.26 8.15
C ASP A 9 7.93 -11.40 7.63
N ILE A 10 7.12 -10.37 7.83
CA ILE A 10 5.75 -10.26 7.30
C ILE A 10 5.66 -8.98 6.49
N TYR A 11 5.29 -9.10 5.21
CA TYR A 11 5.08 -7.97 4.32
C TYR A 11 3.59 -7.71 4.16
N VAL A 12 3.17 -6.47 4.43
CA VAL A 12 1.76 -6.07 4.45
C VAL A 12 1.54 -4.94 3.45
N SER A 13 0.58 -5.11 2.53
CA SER A 13 0.16 -4.10 1.56
C SER A 13 -1.38 -4.08 1.50
N ILE A 14 -2.01 -3.20 2.26
CA ILE A 14 -3.48 -3.10 2.41
C ILE A 14 -3.91 -1.63 2.55
N GLY A 15 -5.22 -1.35 2.61
CA GLY A 15 -5.77 -0.02 2.92
C GLY A 15 -6.34 0.76 1.73
N SER A 16 -5.83 0.53 0.51
CA SER A 16 -6.29 1.28 -0.68
C SER A 16 -7.74 0.94 -1.07
N ASN A 17 -8.17 -0.30 -0.86
CA ASN A 17 -9.51 -0.77 -1.23
C ASN A 17 -10.59 -0.34 -0.24
N ASP A 18 -10.24 -0.07 1.01
CA ASP A 18 -11.16 0.44 2.04
C ASP A 18 -11.86 1.71 1.55
N LEU A 19 -11.12 2.59 0.85
CA LEU A 19 -11.63 3.83 0.27
C LEU A 19 -12.66 3.63 -0.86
N VAL A 20 -12.75 2.43 -1.45
CA VAL A 20 -13.64 2.16 -2.59
C VAL A 20 -14.71 1.12 -2.28
N LEU A 21 -14.33 -0.01 -1.69
CA LEU A 21 -15.25 -1.13 -1.44
C LEU A 21 -16.09 -0.90 -0.19
N LEU A 22 -15.56 -0.16 0.79
CA LEU A 22 -16.23 0.14 2.05
C LEU A 22 -16.63 1.61 2.14
N GLU A 23 -16.25 2.43 1.15
CA GLU A 23 -16.40 3.90 1.16
C GLU A 23 -15.84 4.53 2.44
N ALA A 24 -14.81 3.90 3.02
CA ALA A 24 -14.23 4.31 4.29
C ALA A 24 -13.56 5.68 4.17
N THR A 25 -13.64 6.46 5.24
CA THR A 25 -12.80 7.63 5.45
C THR A 25 -11.32 7.23 5.57
N ILE A 26 -10.42 8.20 5.43
CA ILE A 26 -8.98 7.98 5.62
C ILE A 26 -8.69 7.46 7.03
N ASP A 27 -9.43 7.94 8.05
CA ASP A 27 -9.27 7.52 9.43
C ASP A 27 -9.75 6.08 9.68
N GLU A 28 -10.86 5.68 9.07
CA GLU A 28 -11.36 4.30 9.15
C GLU A 28 -10.41 3.34 8.43
N ALA A 29 -9.93 3.69 7.23
CA ALA A 29 -8.92 2.90 6.52
C ALA A 29 -7.63 2.79 7.34
N PHE A 30 -7.14 3.89 7.91
CA PHE A 30 -5.98 3.90 8.81
C PHE A 30 -6.20 2.99 10.03
N TYR A 31 -7.36 3.09 10.68
CA TYR A 31 -7.72 2.23 11.80
C TYR A 31 -7.69 0.75 11.41
N GLY A 32 -8.24 0.39 10.25
CA GLY A 32 -8.18 -0.98 9.71
C GLY A 32 -6.75 -1.49 9.56
N VAL A 33 -5.86 -0.68 8.98
CA VAL A 33 -4.43 -1.03 8.85
C VAL A 33 -3.77 -1.22 10.23
N VAL A 34 -4.06 -0.34 11.19
CA VAL A 34 -3.55 -0.44 12.56
C VAL A 34 -4.04 -1.72 13.26
N GLN A 35 -5.29 -2.11 13.06
CA GLN A 35 -5.80 -3.37 13.62
C GLN A 35 -5.03 -4.57 13.08
N VAL A 36 -4.73 -4.59 11.78
CA VAL A 36 -3.89 -5.65 11.19
C VAL A 36 -2.51 -5.69 11.85
N PHE A 37 -1.85 -4.55 12.05
CA PHE A 37 -0.57 -4.53 12.75
C PHE A 37 -0.65 -5.06 14.17
N LYS A 38 -1.67 -4.64 14.94
CA LYS A 38 -1.88 -5.12 16.32
C LYS A 38 -2.09 -6.63 16.36
N THR A 39 -2.95 -7.16 15.48
CA THR A 39 -3.19 -8.60 15.37
C THR A 39 -1.92 -9.37 15.00
N LEU A 40 -1.15 -8.87 14.03
CA LEU A 40 0.09 -9.51 13.60
C LEU A 40 1.14 -9.54 14.71
N LYS A 41 1.33 -8.43 15.45
CA LYS A 41 2.27 -8.38 16.59
C LYS A 41 1.86 -9.27 17.74
N GLN A 42 0.57 -9.30 18.06
CA GLN A 42 0.06 -10.17 19.13
C GLN A 42 0.31 -11.63 18.80
N ARG A 43 0.13 -12.03 17.53
CA ARG A 43 0.28 -13.42 17.10
C ARG A 43 1.73 -13.82 16.82
N TYR A 44 2.52 -12.91 16.26
CA TYR A 44 3.91 -13.14 15.83
C TYR A 44 4.84 -12.10 16.45
N PRO A 45 5.03 -12.10 17.78
CA PRO A 45 5.81 -11.06 18.47
C PRO A 45 7.29 -11.03 18.08
N GLN A 46 7.80 -12.10 17.46
CA GLN A 46 9.19 -12.20 16.98
C GLN A 46 9.34 -11.86 15.50
N ALA A 47 8.24 -11.64 14.77
CA ALA A 47 8.29 -11.35 13.34
C ALA A 47 8.48 -9.85 13.11
N LYS A 48 9.37 -9.50 12.18
CA LYS A 48 9.50 -8.14 11.68
C LYS A 48 8.34 -7.84 10.75
N ILE A 49 7.58 -6.78 11.04
CA ILE A 49 6.51 -6.32 10.17
C ILE A 49 7.05 -5.24 9.24
N ASN A 50 6.83 -5.43 7.94
CA ASN A 50 7.22 -4.52 6.87
C ASN A 50 5.93 -4.05 6.17
N TYR A 51 5.56 -2.79 6.34
CA TYR A 51 4.42 -2.21 5.64
C TYR A 51 4.87 -1.58 4.32
N LEU A 52 4.21 -1.96 3.24
CA LEU A 52 4.42 -1.42 1.90
C LEU A 52 3.34 -0.36 1.68
N SER A 53 3.75 0.88 1.41
CA SER A 53 2.78 1.95 1.20
C SER A 53 1.85 1.67 0.02
N THR A 54 0.64 2.23 0.04
CA THR A 54 -0.30 2.08 -1.06
C THR A 54 0.30 2.59 -2.37
N THR A 55 -0.17 2.09 -3.51
CA THR A 55 0.29 2.52 -4.83
C THR A 55 -0.60 3.64 -5.38
N PRO A 56 -0.08 4.52 -6.25
CA PRO A 56 -0.90 5.53 -6.91
C PRO A 56 -1.91 4.89 -7.86
N VAL A 57 -2.93 5.66 -8.24
CA VAL A 57 -3.86 5.34 -9.33
C VAL A 57 -3.71 6.31 -10.49
N ILE A 58 -4.20 5.91 -11.65
CA ILE A 58 -4.16 6.73 -12.86
C ILE A 58 -5.17 7.89 -12.79
N HIS A 59 -4.91 8.94 -13.57
CA HIS A 59 -5.82 10.08 -13.65
C HIS A 59 -7.20 9.69 -14.23
N GLN A 60 -8.26 10.32 -13.72
CA GLN A 60 -9.65 10.02 -14.08
C GLN A 60 -10.01 10.26 -15.56
N THR A 61 -9.24 11.10 -16.27
CA THR A 61 -9.45 11.33 -17.72
C THR A 61 -8.69 10.34 -18.60
N HIS A 62 -7.85 9.48 -18.03
CA HIS A 62 -7.08 8.52 -18.81
C HIS A 62 -7.95 7.33 -19.24
N LYS A 63 -7.74 6.80 -20.45
CA LYS A 63 -8.52 5.67 -21.00
C LYS A 63 -8.50 4.38 -20.18
N LEU A 64 -7.46 4.21 -19.34
CA LEU A 64 -7.32 3.06 -18.44
C LEU A 64 -8.15 3.21 -17.16
N TYR A 65 -8.65 4.40 -16.85
CA TYR A 65 -9.43 4.62 -15.64
C TYR A 65 -10.71 3.77 -15.63
N LYS A 66 -10.93 3.05 -14.53
CA LYS A 66 -12.12 2.24 -14.28
C LYS A 66 -12.82 2.72 -13.02
N LYS A 67 -13.96 3.42 -13.18
CA LYS A 67 -14.74 3.98 -12.06
C LYS A 67 -15.09 2.93 -10.99
N ILE A 68 -15.43 1.70 -11.39
CA ILE A 68 -15.80 0.61 -10.48
C ILE A 68 -14.69 0.24 -9.48
N TYR A 69 -13.42 0.37 -9.86
CA TYR A 69 -12.28 -0.01 -9.01
C TYR A 69 -11.54 1.22 -8.43
N ILE A 70 -11.58 2.37 -9.11
CA ILE A 70 -10.79 3.56 -8.76
C ILE A 70 -11.66 4.69 -8.18
N GLY A 71 -12.96 4.75 -8.51
CA GLY A 71 -13.80 5.94 -8.32
C GLY A 71 -13.85 6.54 -6.91
N GLY A 72 -13.75 5.73 -5.86
CA GLY A 72 -13.76 6.20 -4.46
C GLY A 72 -12.40 6.63 -3.91
N ARG A 73 -11.31 6.52 -4.69
CA ARG A 73 -9.95 6.83 -4.21
C ARG A 73 -9.24 7.84 -5.11
N THR A 74 -8.50 8.74 -4.48
CA THR A 74 -7.60 9.70 -5.13
C THR A 74 -6.18 9.52 -4.61
N ASN A 75 -5.20 9.94 -5.41
CA ASN A 75 -3.80 9.96 -4.96
C ASN A 75 -3.59 10.86 -3.73
N GLY A 76 -4.43 11.89 -3.54
CA GLY A 76 -4.43 12.71 -2.33
C GLY A 76 -4.83 11.91 -1.08
N GLN A 77 -5.94 11.18 -1.13
CA GLN A 77 -6.37 10.31 -0.03
C GLN A 77 -5.33 9.21 0.27
N LEU A 78 -4.75 8.61 -0.77
CA LEU A 78 -3.71 7.58 -0.62
C LEU A 78 -2.44 8.14 0.04
N LYS A 79 -2.00 9.35 -0.34
CA LYS A 79 -0.90 10.05 0.35
C LYS A 79 -1.21 10.34 1.81
N SER A 80 -2.42 10.80 2.12
CA SER A 80 -2.84 11.06 3.50
C SER A 80 -2.88 9.79 4.35
N LEU A 81 -3.40 8.68 3.79
CA LEU A 81 -3.39 7.38 4.44
C LEU A 81 -1.94 6.90 4.67
N ASN A 82 -1.10 6.95 3.64
CA ASN A 82 0.30 6.56 3.72
C ASN A 82 1.06 7.36 4.80
N PHE A 83 0.82 8.67 4.89
CA PHE A 83 1.41 9.53 5.93
C PHE A 83 1.01 9.11 7.34
N LYS A 84 -0.28 8.86 7.58
CA LYS A 84 -0.77 8.38 8.90
C LYS A 84 -0.16 7.03 9.26
N VAL A 85 -0.12 6.09 8.31
CA VAL A 85 0.46 4.76 8.52
C VAL A 85 1.96 4.84 8.76
N MET A 86 2.70 5.69 8.03
CA MET A 86 4.13 5.90 8.24
C MET A 86 4.44 6.41 9.66
N ASN A 87 3.71 7.40 10.16
CA ASN A 87 3.91 7.93 11.51
C ASN A 87 3.66 6.85 12.56
N TYR A 88 2.54 6.11 12.44
CA TYR A 88 2.24 4.99 13.32
C TYR A 88 3.33 3.91 13.24
N ALA A 89 3.80 3.58 12.04
CA ALA A 89 4.82 2.55 11.85
C ALA A 89 6.14 2.91 12.56
N ASN A 90 6.57 4.17 12.44
CA ASN A 90 7.77 4.68 13.09
C ASN A 90 7.69 4.63 14.62
N GLU A 91 6.54 4.96 15.21
CA GLU A 91 6.31 4.92 16.67
C GLU A 91 6.25 3.49 17.23
N HIS A 92 6.04 2.51 16.34
CA HIS A 92 5.74 1.15 16.74
C HIS A 92 6.73 0.12 16.16
N ASP A 93 7.94 0.46 15.76
CA ASP A 93 8.91 -0.55 15.25
C ASP A 93 8.32 -1.42 14.10
N ILE A 94 7.61 -0.77 13.18
CA ILE A 94 7.17 -1.37 11.92
C ILE A 94 7.99 -0.72 10.83
N ASN A 95 8.63 -1.54 9.99
CA ASN A 95 9.42 -1.03 8.88
C ASN A 95 8.48 -0.50 7.79
N TYR A 96 8.51 0.80 7.52
CA TYR A 96 7.74 1.41 6.45
C TYR A 96 8.56 1.45 5.15
N ILE A 97 8.07 0.78 4.10
CA ILE A 97 8.67 0.72 2.78
C ILE A 97 7.85 1.60 1.83
N HIS A 98 8.45 2.71 1.41
CA HIS A 98 7.81 3.64 0.50
C HIS A 98 7.79 3.11 -0.94
N GLN A 99 6.59 2.87 -1.47
CA GLN A 99 6.38 2.39 -2.84
C GLN A 99 5.87 3.49 -3.77
N PHE A 100 5.10 4.44 -3.25
CA PHE A 100 4.24 5.35 -4.01
C PHE A 100 4.98 6.15 -5.09
N ASP A 101 6.05 6.86 -4.76
CA ASP A 101 6.64 7.87 -5.66
C ASP A 101 7.35 7.26 -6.87
N SER A 102 7.95 6.07 -6.70
CA SER A 102 8.65 5.37 -7.78
C SER A 102 7.74 4.90 -8.92
N LEU A 103 6.42 4.96 -8.70
CA LEU A 103 5.39 4.52 -9.64
C LEU A 103 4.72 5.70 -10.37
N LEU A 104 5.09 6.94 -10.03
CA LEU A 104 4.46 8.14 -10.58
C LEU A 104 4.96 8.48 -11.99
N ASP A 105 4.08 9.12 -12.75
CA ASP A 105 4.46 9.94 -13.90
C ASP A 105 4.77 11.39 -13.47
N GLU A 106 5.18 12.21 -14.43
CA GLU A 106 5.51 13.62 -14.22
C GLU A 106 4.33 14.47 -13.71
N LYS A 107 3.09 13.98 -13.84
CA LYS A 107 1.87 14.65 -13.39
C LYS A 107 1.43 14.18 -12.00
N GLY A 108 2.15 13.26 -11.37
CA GLY A 108 1.82 12.73 -10.06
C GLY A 108 0.70 11.68 -10.06
N TYR A 109 0.50 10.99 -11.18
CA TYR A 109 -0.41 9.84 -11.30
C TYR A 109 0.35 8.54 -11.54
N LEU A 110 -0.31 7.39 -11.38
CA LEU A 110 0.31 6.12 -11.75
C LEU A 110 0.73 6.14 -13.22
N ASN A 111 2.03 5.92 -13.47
CA ASN A 111 2.56 5.90 -14.81
C ASN A 111 1.86 4.80 -15.63
N SER A 112 1.24 5.18 -16.74
CA SER A 112 0.45 4.28 -17.58
C SER A 112 1.26 3.11 -18.16
N LYS A 113 2.60 3.23 -18.23
CA LYS A 113 3.50 2.14 -18.64
C LYS A 113 3.70 1.07 -17.56
N LEU A 114 3.30 1.35 -16.32
CA LEU A 114 3.50 0.48 -15.15
C LEU A 114 2.21 -0.23 -14.70
N THR A 115 1.10 -0.07 -15.42
CA THR A 115 -0.20 -0.64 -15.05
C THR A 115 -0.90 -1.26 -16.26
N ALA A 116 -1.74 -2.27 -16.00
CA ALA A 116 -2.61 -2.85 -17.03
C ALA A 116 -3.98 -2.16 -17.09
N ASP A 117 -4.45 -1.60 -15.97
CA ASP A 117 -5.85 -1.17 -15.80
C ASP A 117 -6.02 0.11 -14.96
N GLY A 118 -4.94 0.85 -14.72
CA GLY A 118 -4.96 2.11 -13.99
C GLY A 118 -4.81 1.98 -12.47
N ILE A 119 -4.69 0.76 -11.94
CA ILE A 119 -4.52 0.51 -10.49
C ILE A 119 -3.57 -0.67 -10.20
N HIS A 120 -3.73 -1.80 -10.90
CA HIS A 120 -2.87 -2.95 -10.73
C HIS A 120 -1.58 -2.77 -11.52
N LEU A 121 -0.46 -3.09 -10.89
CA LEU A 121 0.85 -3.01 -11.53
C LEU A 121 0.98 -4.11 -12.59
N ASN A 122 1.63 -3.79 -13.70
CA ASN A 122 2.12 -4.79 -14.64
C ASN A 122 3.52 -5.26 -14.23
N SER A 123 4.15 -6.12 -15.03
CA SER A 123 5.48 -6.66 -14.74
C SER A 123 6.54 -5.57 -14.47
N LYS A 124 6.55 -4.48 -15.25
CA LYS A 124 7.49 -3.37 -15.05
C LYS A 124 7.22 -2.60 -13.77
N GLY A 125 5.94 -2.42 -13.42
CA GLY A 125 5.56 -1.83 -12.14
C GLY A 125 6.03 -2.70 -10.96
N TYR A 126 5.87 -4.02 -11.07
CA TYR A 126 6.34 -4.96 -10.05
C TYR A 126 7.86 -5.08 -9.96
N GLU A 127 8.61 -4.89 -11.05
CA GLU A 127 10.07 -4.78 -11.01
C GLU A 127 10.49 -3.62 -10.09
N ILE A 128 9.92 -2.43 -10.29
CA ILE A 128 10.19 -1.26 -9.43
C ILE A 128 9.75 -1.52 -7.98
N TYR A 129 8.54 -2.08 -7.79
CA TYR A 129 8.01 -2.42 -6.48
C TYR A 129 8.93 -3.39 -5.71
N ALA A 130 9.47 -4.39 -6.41
CA ALA A 130 10.41 -5.36 -5.87
C ALA A 130 11.76 -4.73 -5.53
N GLU A 131 12.29 -3.84 -6.38
CA GLU A 131 13.54 -3.13 -6.09
C GLU A 131 13.46 -2.29 -4.81
N ASN A 132 12.32 -1.67 -4.53
CA ASN A 132 12.13 -0.92 -3.28
C ASN A 132 12.14 -1.82 -2.04
N ILE A 133 11.65 -3.06 -2.17
CA ILE A 133 11.75 -4.08 -1.11
C ILE A 133 13.19 -4.54 -0.96
N LYS A 134 13.87 -4.84 -2.07
CA LYS A 134 15.24 -5.36 -2.07
C LYS A 134 16.23 -4.39 -1.41
N LYS A 135 16.04 -3.08 -1.56
CA LYS A 135 16.83 -2.05 -0.87
C LYS A 135 16.79 -2.15 0.67
N GLN A 136 15.82 -2.88 1.23
CA GLN A 136 15.70 -3.14 2.66
C GLN A 136 16.52 -4.35 3.12
N PHE A 137 16.92 -5.23 2.19
CA PHE A 137 17.84 -6.32 2.47
C PHE A 137 19.24 -5.75 2.53
N LYS A 138 19.84 -5.79 3.72
CA LYS A 138 21.27 -5.58 3.90
C LYS A 138 22.00 -6.91 3.75
#